data_AF-A0A9R1EAE3-F1
#
_entry.id   AF-A0A9R1EAE3-F1
#
_cell.length_a   1.000
_cell.length_b   1.000
_cell.length_c   1.000
_cell.angle_alpha   90.00
_cell.angle_beta   90.00
_cell.angle_gamma   90.00
#
_symmetry.space_group_name_H-M   'P 1'
#
loop_
_entity.id
_entity.type
_entity.pdbx_description
1 polymer ?
#
loop_
_entity_poly.entity_id
_entity_poly.type
_entity_poly.pdbx_seq_one_letter_code
_entity_poly.pdbx_strand_id
1 'polypeptide(L)'
;MATSWLLRHPCPLARPWTRTRNDIGLQVTGITYCYWRCSRASAGGRIMADMSMNTTNCTAEPALLPQADAADPPPRVSKRSPRTGRGAAVAARHEEEGTDDEWLMYLEPAKLEVFDHLEPWAEANVVPLLKPAEVAWQPTDLLPDLASLGADGFHAACFDISARAAGLPDAHLVCLVGNMVTEEALPTYQSIPNRFEAVRDLTGSSGTAWARWIRGWSAEENRHGDVLNKYLFLSGRVDMRQVERTIHNLIQSGMVMNAARSPYHGFIYVAFQERATSISHGNTARRAKEYGDVALARICGAIAADEKRHELAYTRIVGKLFEIDPDGAVRALAYMMRRRIVMPASLMTDGRDGDLFAHYAAVAQQAGIYTASDYRSILEHLIKQWGVEELAAAELSDDGRRARDYVCALPQKIRRLEEKAHERSGQKAQPATSAPFSWIFDKPVNNTMG
;
A
#
# COMPACT_ATOMS: atom_id res chain seq x y z
N MET A 1 -49.45 15.88 -17.80
CA MET A 1 -49.35 17.29 -17.43
C MET A 1 -48.69 17.37 -16.06
N ALA A 2 -47.41 17.76 -16.01
CA ALA A 2 -46.72 18.13 -14.78
C ALA A 2 -45.63 19.14 -15.17
N THR A 3 -45.69 20.28 -14.49
CA THR A 3 -45.06 21.57 -14.75
C THR A 3 -43.55 21.57 -14.48
N SER A 4 -42.81 22.13 -15.44
CA SER A 4 -41.41 22.59 -15.29
C SER A 4 -41.40 23.94 -14.59
N TRP A 5 -40.60 24.07 -13.52
CA TRP A 5 -40.22 25.37 -12.96
C TRP A 5 -38.80 25.71 -13.42
N LEU A 6 -38.71 26.55 -14.44
CA LEU A 6 -37.49 27.23 -14.88
C LEU A 6 -37.37 28.54 -14.09
N LEU A 7 -36.42 28.62 -13.16
CA LEU A 7 -35.95 29.91 -12.64
C LEU A 7 -34.69 30.31 -13.41
N ARG A 8 -34.87 31.29 -14.31
CA ARG A 8 -33.79 32.06 -14.94
C ARG A 8 -33.49 33.28 -14.07
N HIS A 9 -32.24 33.47 -13.68
CA HIS A 9 -31.72 34.81 -13.42
C HIS A 9 -30.44 35.06 -14.24
N PRO A 10 -30.27 36.27 -14.82
CA PRO A 10 -29.15 36.60 -15.69
C PRO A 10 -27.98 37.21 -14.89
N CYS A 11 -26.74 36.80 -15.20
CA CYS A 11 -25.55 37.48 -14.71
C CYS A 11 -25.12 38.57 -15.71
N PRO A 12 -24.85 39.83 -15.30
CA PRO A 12 -24.56 40.93 -16.21
C PRO A 12 -23.11 40.98 -16.67
N LEU A 13 -22.96 41.59 -17.85
CA LEU A 13 -21.75 41.91 -18.59
C LEU A 13 -20.62 42.55 -17.78
N ALA A 14 -19.41 42.13 -18.17
CA ALA A 14 -18.11 42.68 -17.81
C ALA A 14 -17.96 44.19 -18.13
N ARG A 15 -17.13 44.87 -17.32
CA ARG A 15 -16.41 46.08 -17.72
C ARG A 15 -14.90 45.91 -17.47
N PRO A 16 -14.04 46.60 -18.24
CA PRO A 16 -12.67 46.18 -18.52
C PRO A 16 -11.64 46.80 -17.57
N TRP A 17 -10.55 46.09 -17.32
CA TRP A 17 -9.33 46.68 -16.76
C TRP A 17 -8.37 47.05 -17.89
N THR A 18 -7.94 48.31 -17.86
CA THR A 18 -7.01 48.97 -18.77
C THR A 18 -5.59 48.43 -18.65
N ARG A 19 -4.96 48.31 -19.81
CA ARG A 19 -3.61 47.82 -20.08
C ARG A 19 -2.59 48.95 -19.88
N THR A 20 -1.49 48.68 -19.17
CA THR A 20 -0.19 49.32 -19.43
C THR A 20 0.88 48.24 -19.60
N ARG A 21 1.67 48.45 -20.66
CA ARG A 21 2.65 47.57 -21.29
C ARG A 21 3.87 47.33 -20.39
N ASN A 22 4.38 46.09 -20.40
CA ASN A 22 5.67 45.80 -21.04
C ASN A 22 5.78 44.31 -21.36
N ASP A 23 6.37 44.06 -22.51
CA ASP A 23 6.36 42.83 -23.29
C ASP A 23 7.21 41.69 -22.70
N ILE A 24 6.76 40.45 -22.89
CA ILE A 24 7.35 39.42 -23.77
C ILE A 24 6.39 38.22 -23.72
N GLY A 25 5.81 37.88 -24.87
CA GLY A 25 4.66 36.99 -25.00
C GLY A 25 5.02 35.53 -25.29
N LEU A 26 4.16 34.65 -24.79
CA LEU A 26 3.77 33.40 -25.44
C LEU A 26 2.27 33.23 -25.19
N GLN A 27 1.46 33.51 -26.21
CA GLN A 27 0.02 33.25 -26.21
C GLN A 27 -0.20 31.76 -26.38
N VAL A 28 -0.78 31.11 -25.38
CA VAL A 28 -1.41 29.79 -25.54
C VAL A 28 -2.83 30.03 -26.03
N THR A 29 -3.10 29.73 -27.31
CA THR A 29 -4.46 29.64 -27.85
C THR A 29 -4.78 28.19 -28.18
N GLY A 30 -5.77 27.62 -27.49
CA GLY A 30 -6.36 26.32 -27.84
C GLY A 30 -6.78 25.47 -26.64
N ILE A 31 -7.88 25.83 -25.96
CA ILE A 31 -8.58 24.91 -25.04
C ILE A 31 -9.58 24.12 -25.88
N THR A 32 -9.38 22.81 -25.99
CA THR A 32 -10.34 21.91 -26.64
C THR A 32 -11.32 21.38 -25.59
N TYR A 33 -12.59 21.72 -25.70
CA TYR A 33 -13.67 21.08 -24.94
C TYR A 33 -14.17 19.85 -25.70
N CYS A 34 -14.16 18.67 -25.05
CA CYS A 34 -14.88 17.50 -25.55
C CYS A 34 -16.34 17.56 -25.10
N TYR A 35 -17.29 17.56 -26.04
CA TYR A 35 -18.71 17.41 -25.75
C TYR A 35 -19.20 16.03 -26.19
N TRP A 36 -19.93 15.36 -25.30
CA TRP A 36 -20.73 14.17 -25.63
C TRP A 36 -22.05 14.61 -26.26
N ARG A 37 -22.35 14.12 -27.47
CA ARG A 37 -23.67 14.30 -28.11
C ARG A 37 -24.36 12.95 -28.22
N CYS A 38 -25.28 12.65 -27.31
CA CYS A 38 -26.14 11.48 -27.41
C CYS A 38 -27.36 11.84 -28.26
N SER A 39 -27.53 11.18 -29.41
CA SER A 39 -28.71 11.33 -30.26
C SER A 39 -29.52 10.02 -30.19
N ARG A 40 -30.80 10.09 -29.79
CA ARG A 40 -31.71 8.95 -29.87
C ARG A 40 -32.03 8.65 -31.33
N ALA A 41 -31.81 7.41 -31.78
CA ALA A 41 -32.50 6.86 -32.93
C ALA A 41 -33.63 5.95 -32.45
N SER A 42 -34.83 6.22 -32.96
CA SER A 42 -36.02 5.39 -32.81
C SER A 42 -35.87 4.05 -33.55
N ALA A 43 -36.38 3.00 -32.92
CA ALA A 43 -36.67 1.66 -33.45
C ALA A 43 -35.47 0.81 -33.94
N GLY A 44 -35.04 -0.11 -33.08
CA GLY A 44 -34.43 -1.41 -33.44
C GLY A 44 -33.06 -1.38 -34.12
N GLY A 45 -31.97 -1.40 -33.34
CA GLY A 45 -30.61 -1.65 -33.86
C GLY A 45 -29.51 -1.31 -32.86
N ARG A 46 -28.45 -2.13 -32.82
CA ARG A 46 -27.32 -2.11 -31.85
C ARG A 46 -26.63 -0.74 -31.72
N ILE A 47 -26.19 -0.41 -30.51
CA ILE A 47 -25.28 0.72 -30.22
C ILE A 47 -23.87 0.33 -30.72
N MET A 48 -23.33 1.07 -31.68
CA MET A 48 -21.91 1.08 -32.03
C MET A 48 -21.38 2.48 -31.71
N ALA A 49 -20.41 2.58 -30.79
CA ALA A 49 -19.63 3.78 -30.59
C ALA A 49 -18.41 3.68 -31.51
N ASP A 50 -18.35 4.52 -32.54
CA ASP A 50 -17.19 4.61 -33.43
C ASP A 50 -16.44 5.93 -33.16
N MET A 51 -15.11 5.85 -33.06
CA MET A 51 -14.24 6.97 -32.74
C MET A 51 -13.54 7.42 -34.02
N SER A 52 -13.95 8.54 -34.60
CA SER A 52 -13.22 9.14 -35.73
C SER A 52 -12.40 10.34 -35.25
N MET A 53 -11.09 10.31 -35.51
CA MET A 53 -10.18 11.44 -35.34
C MET A 53 -9.97 12.08 -36.71
N ASN A 54 -10.23 13.38 -36.82
CA ASN A 54 -9.89 14.16 -38.02
C ASN A 54 -8.71 15.07 -37.69
N THR A 55 -7.55 14.82 -38.32
CA THR A 55 -6.37 15.67 -38.21
C THR A 55 -6.13 16.36 -39.55
N THR A 56 -6.18 17.70 -39.59
CA THR A 56 -5.59 18.46 -40.70
C THR A 56 -5.11 19.84 -40.27
N ASN A 57 -3.81 20.06 -40.55
CA ASN A 57 -3.06 21.29 -40.85
C ASN A 57 -2.73 22.32 -39.76
N CYS A 58 -1.47 22.26 -39.30
CA CYS A 58 -0.61 23.44 -39.12
C CYS A 58 0.81 23.09 -39.59
N THR A 59 1.29 23.78 -40.62
CA THR A 59 2.67 23.74 -41.12
C THR A 59 3.47 24.89 -40.51
N ALA A 60 4.61 24.61 -39.90
CA ALA A 60 5.65 25.60 -39.59
C ALA A 60 7.03 24.99 -39.89
N GLU A 61 7.81 25.70 -40.70
CA GLU A 61 9.16 25.32 -41.14
C GLU A 61 10.16 25.31 -39.97
N PRO A 62 11.18 24.42 -39.96
CA PRO A 62 12.25 24.47 -38.98
C PRO A 62 13.34 25.47 -39.38
N ALA A 63 13.67 26.37 -38.45
CA ALA A 63 14.84 27.24 -38.54
C ALA A 63 16.14 26.43 -38.40
N LEU A 64 17.07 26.66 -39.32
CA LEU A 64 18.42 26.11 -39.36
C LEU A 64 19.26 26.58 -38.15
N LEU A 65 19.82 25.64 -37.39
CA LEU A 65 20.92 25.89 -36.45
C LEU A 65 22.25 25.44 -37.10
N PRO A 66 23.37 26.14 -36.86
CA PRO A 66 24.65 25.86 -37.51
C PRO A 66 25.30 24.56 -36.99
N GLN A 67 25.94 23.84 -37.92
CA GLN A 67 26.63 22.57 -37.72
C GLN A 67 27.83 22.71 -36.76
N ALA A 68 27.94 21.77 -35.83
CA ALA A 68 29.15 21.53 -35.04
C ALA A 68 29.79 20.21 -35.50
N ASP A 69 31.10 20.25 -35.70
CA ASP A 69 31.93 19.18 -36.27
C ASP A 69 31.88 17.85 -35.51
N ALA A 70 32.05 16.76 -36.26
CA ALA A 70 32.02 15.39 -35.80
C ALA A 70 33.15 15.09 -34.80
N ALA A 71 32.78 14.66 -33.59
CA ALA A 71 33.67 14.04 -32.62
C ALA A 71 33.47 12.51 -32.60
N ASP A 72 34.58 11.78 -32.52
CA ASP A 72 34.69 10.32 -32.61
C ASP A 72 33.77 9.54 -31.64
N PRO A 73 33.32 8.32 -32.01
CA PRO A 73 32.48 7.49 -31.16
C PRO A 73 33.26 6.92 -29.95
N PRO A 74 32.65 6.84 -28.75
CA PRO A 74 33.30 6.27 -27.58
C PRO A 74 33.46 4.73 -27.70
N PRO A 75 34.47 4.13 -27.05
CA PRO A 75 34.75 2.72 -27.18
C PRO A 75 33.68 1.83 -26.52
N ARG A 76 33.44 0.68 -27.13
CA ARG A 76 32.51 -0.36 -26.65
C ARG A 76 32.89 -0.85 -25.25
N VAL A 77 32.07 -0.50 -24.24
CA VAL A 77 32.17 -1.06 -22.89
C VAL A 77 31.52 -2.44 -22.87
N SER A 78 32.31 -3.47 -22.55
CA SER A 78 31.83 -4.85 -22.37
C SER A 78 30.84 -4.94 -21.21
N LYS A 79 29.74 -5.68 -21.40
CA LYS A 79 28.80 -6.03 -20.34
C LYS A 79 29.50 -6.88 -19.27
N ARG A 80 29.98 -6.24 -18.20
CA ARG A 80 30.22 -6.89 -16.90
C ARG A 80 29.24 -6.30 -15.91
N SER A 81 28.30 -7.15 -15.49
CA SER A 81 27.37 -6.87 -14.40
C SER A 81 28.15 -6.50 -13.13
N PRO A 82 27.80 -5.42 -12.41
CA PRO A 82 28.36 -5.21 -11.09
C PRO A 82 27.80 -6.30 -10.17
N ARG A 83 28.70 -7.06 -9.56
CA ARG A 83 28.39 -7.91 -8.40
C ARG A 83 27.91 -6.99 -7.28
N THR A 84 26.61 -6.96 -7.03
CA THR A 84 26.06 -6.36 -5.82
C THR A 84 26.57 -7.13 -4.60
N GLY A 85 27.04 -6.39 -3.61
CA GLY A 85 27.60 -6.89 -2.38
C GLY A 85 26.58 -7.72 -1.61
N ARG A 86 27.01 -8.87 -1.12
CA ARG A 86 26.28 -9.68 -0.15
C ARG A 86 26.34 -9.00 1.21
N GLY A 87 25.23 -8.41 1.65
CA GLY A 87 25.01 -7.96 3.02
C GLY A 87 23.63 -8.40 3.51
N ALA A 88 23.60 -9.30 4.49
CA ALA A 88 22.47 -9.66 5.36
C ALA A 88 21.05 -9.83 4.75
N ALA A 89 20.88 -10.82 3.87
CA ALA A 89 19.66 -11.61 3.84
C ALA A 89 20.06 -13.07 3.98
N VAL A 90 19.50 -13.80 4.94
CA VAL A 90 19.70 -15.25 5.06
C VAL A 90 19.01 -15.93 3.87
N ALA A 91 19.73 -15.97 2.75
CA ALA A 91 19.35 -16.69 1.55
C ALA A 91 19.61 -18.19 1.78
N ALA A 92 18.67 -18.86 2.43
CA ALA A 92 18.50 -20.29 2.22
C ALA A 92 18.05 -20.47 0.76
N ARG A 93 18.91 -21.08 -0.07
CA ARG A 93 18.50 -21.60 -1.38
C ARG A 93 17.35 -22.59 -1.12
N HIS A 94 16.21 -22.34 -1.73
CA HIS A 94 15.02 -23.18 -1.62
C HIS A 94 14.80 -23.91 -2.94
N GLU A 95 14.42 -25.17 -2.82
CA GLU A 95 13.89 -26.00 -3.91
C GLU A 95 12.66 -25.30 -4.51
N GLU A 96 12.72 -25.00 -5.81
CA GLU A 96 11.61 -24.53 -6.64
C GLU A 96 10.61 -25.68 -6.87
N GLU A 97 9.89 -26.09 -5.83
CA GLU A 97 8.72 -26.95 -6.02
C GLU A 97 7.47 -26.07 -6.24
N GLY A 98 7.23 -25.76 -7.51
CA GLY A 98 6.06 -25.03 -8.03
C GLY A 98 6.46 -24.20 -9.24
N THR A 99 5.95 -24.56 -10.43
CA THR A 99 6.18 -23.77 -11.65
C THR A 99 5.62 -22.36 -11.45
N ASP A 100 6.33 -21.33 -11.96
CA ASP A 100 5.89 -19.92 -11.86
C ASP A 100 4.49 -19.66 -12.45
N ASP A 101 3.95 -20.63 -13.18
CA ASP A 101 2.69 -20.56 -13.89
C ASP A 101 1.52 -21.27 -13.17
N GLU A 102 1.73 -21.98 -12.04
CA GLU A 102 0.65 -22.70 -11.33
C GLU A 102 -0.52 -21.77 -10.98
N TRP A 103 -0.24 -20.52 -10.61
CA TRP A 103 -1.27 -19.57 -10.23
C TRP A 103 -2.17 -19.14 -11.40
N LEU A 104 -1.77 -19.37 -12.67
CA LEU A 104 -2.56 -19.01 -13.85
C LEU A 104 -3.87 -19.80 -13.92
N MET A 105 -3.94 -21.01 -13.34
CA MET A 105 -5.18 -21.78 -13.27
C MET A 105 -6.27 -21.06 -12.45
N TYR A 106 -5.89 -20.13 -11.56
CA TYR A 106 -6.84 -19.31 -10.81
C TYR A 106 -7.45 -18.17 -11.61
N LEU A 107 -7.06 -18.03 -12.89
CA LEU A 107 -7.68 -17.13 -13.85
C LEU A 107 -8.63 -17.88 -14.80
N GLU A 108 -8.78 -19.20 -14.65
CA GLU A 108 -9.78 -19.93 -15.40
C GLU A 108 -11.19 -19.48 -15.01
N PRO A 109 -12.16 -19.46 -15.96
CA PRO A 109 -13.52 -18.98 -15.69
C PRO A 109 -14.14 -19.59 -14.44
N ALA A 110 -13.98 -20.90 -14.22
CA ALA A 110 -14.52 -21.60 -13.06
C ALA A 110 -14.00 -21.06 -11.71
N LYS A 111 -12.75 -20.57 -11.63
CA LYS A 111 -12.18 -19.98 -10.42
C LYS A 111 -12.60 -18.53 -10.22
N LEU A 112 -12.84 -17.80 -11.31
CA LEU A 112 -13.28 -16.40 -11.28
C LEU A 112 -14.78 -16.27 -10.98
N GLU A 113 -15.60 -17.14 -11.54
CA GLU A 113 -17.06 -17.18 -11.32
C GLU A 113 -17.42 -17.39 -9.85
N VAL A 114 -16.53 -17.97 -9.03
CA VAL A 114 -16.69 -18.06 -7.57
C VAL A 114 -16.97 -16.67 -6.96
N PHE A 115 -16.26 -15.63 -7.42
CA PHE A 115 -16.40 -14.28 -6.87
C PHE A 115 -17.67 -13.57 -7.32
N ASP A 116 -18.18 -13.90 -8.50
CA ASP A 116 -19.49 -13.43 -8.96
C ASP A 116 -20.60 -14.02 -8.08
N HIS A 117 -20.53 -15.33 -7.80
CA HIS A 117 -21.49 -16.00 -6.91
C HIS A 117 -21.38 -15.56 -5.45
N LEU A 118 -20.18 -15.15 -5.02
CA LEU A 118 -19.94 -14.64 -3.67
C LEU A 118 -20.34 -13.17 -3.49
N GLU A 119 -20.71 -12.43 -4.55
CA GLU A 119 -21.04 -11.01 -4.40
C GLU A 119 -22.17 -10.75 -3.39
N PRO A 120 -23.33 -11.46 -3.41
CA PRO A 120 -24.38 -11.26 -2.41
C PRO A 120 -23.92 -11.62 -0.99
N TRP A 121 -23.02 -12.61 -0.87
CA TRP A 121 -22.43 -12.96 0.41
C TRP A 121 -21.49 -11.86 0.92
N ALA A 122 -20.66 -11.29 0.04
CA ALA A 122 -19.77 -10.18 0.37
C ALA A 122 -20.56 -8.93 0.79
N GLU A 123 -21.67 -8.65 0.11
CA GLU A 123 -22.59 -7.57 0.48
C GLU A 123 -23.10 -7.72 1.92
N ALA A 124 -23.44 -8.95 2.32
CA ALA A 124 -24.00 -9.21 3.64
C ALA A 124 -22.95 -9.38 4.75
N ASN A 125 -21.72 -9.81 4.43
CA ASN A 125 -20.74 -10.28 5.43
C ASN A 125 -19.44 -9.48 5.47
N VAL A 126 -19.12 -8.75 4.40
CA VAL A 126 -17.87 -7.99 4.24
C VAL A 126 -18.15 -6.49 4.27
N VAL A 127 -19.00 -5.99 3.38
CA VAL A 127 -19.34 -4.54 3.29
C VAL A 127 -19.78 -3.94 4.64
N PRO A 128 -20.57 -4.61 5.50
CA PRO A 128 -20.98 -4.05 6.78
C PRO A 128 -19.86 -3.90 7.82
N LEU A 129 -18.65 -4.38 7.54
CA LEU A 129 -17.47 -4.16 8.40
C LEU A 129 -16.85 -2.77 8.20
N LEU A 130 -17.22 -2.07 7.12
CA LEU A 130 -16.89 -0.66 6.92
C LEU A 130 -17.68 0.20 7.90
N LYS A 131 -17.02 1.23 8.44
CA LYS A 131 -17.65 2.25 9.26
C LYS A 131 -18.20 3.36 8.37
N PRO A 132 -19.47 3.76 8.55
CA PRO A 132 -19.97 5.00 7.96
C PRO A 132 -19.10 6.21 8.34
N ALA A 133 -18.96 7.17 7.43
CA ALA A 133 -18.10 8.34 7.64
C ALA A 133 -18.54 9.18 8.86
N GLU A 134 -19.83 9.17 9.19
CA GLU A 134 -20.43 9.89 10.30
C GLU A 134 -19.99 9.37 11.69
N VAL A 135 -19.50 8.12 11.76
CA VAL A 135 -19.03 7.49 13.00
C VAL A 135 -17.55 7.11 12.96
N ALA A 136 -16.93 7.17 11.79
CA ALA A 136 -15.50 6.95 11.64
C ALA A 136 -14.73 8.12 12.25
N TRP A 137 -13.68 7.80 13.02
CA TRP A 137 -12.76 8.82 13.52
C TRP A 137 -12.12 9.55 12.33
N GLN A 138 -11.86 10.84 12.48
CA GLN A 138 -11.14 11.66 11.52
C GLN A 138 -9.79 12.08 12.10
N PRO A 139 -8.76 12.34 11.27
CA PRO A 139 -7.45 12.81 11.74
C PRO A 139 -7.54 13.99 12.72
N THR A 140 -8.47 14.91 12.49
CA THR A 140 -8.73 16.08 13.36
C THR A 140 -9.21 15.71 14.76
N ASP A 141 -9.81 14.54 14.98
CA ASP A 141 -10.21 14.07 16.32
C ASP A 141 -8.99 13.72 17.20
N LEU A 142 -7.84 13.50 16.56
CA LEU A 142 -6.61 13.00 17.18
C LEU A 142 -5.46 14.03 17.09
N LEU A 143 -5.70 15.17 16.45
CA LEU A 143 -4.72 16.23 16.22
C LEU A 143 -5.23 17.58 16.72
N PRO A 144 -4.36 18.56 16.99
CA PRO A 144 -4.77 19.90 17.36
C PRO A 144 -5.57 20.55 16.24
N ASP A 145 -6.73 21.12 16.58
CA ASP A 145 -7.58 21.84 15.65
C ASP A 145 -7.62 23.33 15.99
N LEU A 146 -7.24 24.16 15.02
CA LEU A 146 -7.21 25.61 15.17
C LEU A 146 -8.60 26.20 15.40
N ALA A 147 -9.63 25.64 14.74
CA ALA A 147 -10.98 26.17 14.82
C ALA A 147 -11.58 25.98 16.24
N SER A 148 -11.30 24.85 16.89
CA SER A 148 -11.76 24.56 18.25
C SER A 148 -10.90 25.15 19.36
N LEU A 149 -9.58 25.24 19.18
CA LEU A 149 -8.65 25.68 20.23
C LEU A 149 -8.34 27.19 20.21
N GLY A 150 -8.62 27.87 19.10
CA GLY A 150 -8.12 29.22 18.85
C GLY A 150 -6.60 29.26 18.67
N ALA A 151 -6.04 30.42 18.32
CA ALA A 151 -4.62 30.56 17.98
C ALA A 151 -3.67 30.15 19.13
N ASP A 152 -3.90 30.67 20.33
CA ASP A 152 -3.05 30.40 21.49
C ASP A 152 -3.13 28.93 21.92
N GLY A 153 -4.34 28.36 21.94
CA GLY A 153 -4.56 26.96 22.29
C GLY A 153 -3.95 26.00 21.26
N PHE A 154 -4.06 26.33 19.97
CA PHE A 154 -3.42 25.57 18.90
C PHE A 154 -1.89 25.60 19.03
N HIS A 155 -1.29 26.77 19.25
CA HIS A 155 0.15 26.87 19.46
C HIS A 155 0.63 26.07 20.68
N ALA A 156 -0.11 26.15 21.80
CA ALA A 156 0.21 25.37 22.99
C ALA A 156 0.13 23.86 22.72
N ALA A 157 -0.91 23.40 22.01
CA ALA A 157 -1.09 22.00 21.66
C ALA A 157 -0.01 21.49 20.68
N CYS A 158 0.41 22.31 19.71
CA CYS A 158 1.53 21.98 18.82
C CYS A 158 2.85 21.85 19.59
N PHE A 159 3.13 22.77 20.52
CA PHE A 159 4.30 22.67 21.38
C PHE A 159 4.29 21.40 22.24
N ASP A 160 3.12 21.04 22.77
CA ASP A 160 2.92 19.86 23.59
C ASP A 160 3.15 18.54 22.82
N ILE A 161 2.78 18.48 21.52
CA ILE A 161 3.16 17.37 20.63
C ILE A 161 4.68 17.28 20.47
N SER A 162 5.34 18.40 20.14
CA SER A 162 6.80 18.41 19.96
C SER A 162 7.54 18.01 21.24
N ALA A 163 7.06 18.48 22.40
CA ALA A 163 7.63 18.15 23.70
C ALA A 163 7.49 16.66 24.05
N ARG A 164 6.35 16.03 23.77
CA ARG A 164 6.18 14.57 23.96
C ARG A 164 7.02 13.77 22.98
N ALA A 165 7.01 14.15 21.71
CA ALA A 165 7.80 13.50 20.67
C ALA A 165 9.32 13.58 20.96
N ALA A 166 9.78 14.54 21.78
CA ALA A 166 11.17 14.61 22.27
C ALA A 166 11.61 13.32 22.99
N GLY A 167 10.68 12.64 23.68
CA GLY A 167 10.95 11.40 24.43
C GLY A 167 11.09 10.14 23.56
N LEU A 168 10.68 10.19 22.29
CA LEU A 168 10.77 9.04 21.39
C LEU A 168 12.22 8.79 20.94
N PRO A 169 12.76 7.56 21.10
CA PRO A 169 14.05 7.21 20.56
C PRO A 169 14.07 7.25 19.04
N ASP A 170 15.19 7.61 18.44
CA ASP A 170 15.33 7.75 16.98
C ASP A 170 15.00 6.44 16.23
N ALA A 171 15.27 5.27 16.82
CA ALA A 171 14.86 3.98 16.26
C ALA A 171 13.33 3.85 16.11
N HIS A 172 12.57 4.30 17.11
CA HIS A 172 11.10 4.26 17.06
C HIS A 172 10.56 5.31 16.10
N LEU A 173 11.25 6.46 15.98
CA LEU A 173 10.91 7.49 15.02
C LEU A 173 11.12 7.02 13.57
N VAL A 174 12.22 6.32 13.28
CA VAL A 174 12.45 5.68 11.98
C VAL A 174 11.35 4.65 11.68
N CYS A 175 10.94 3.86 12.67
CA CYS A 175 9.84 2.91 12.49
C CYS A 175 8.51 3.61 12.18
N LEU A 176 8.20 4.69 12.90
CA LEU A 176 6.99 5.50 12.69
C LEU A 176 6.98 6.12 11.30
N VAL A 177 8.11 6.63 10.82
CA VAL A 177 8.26 7.12 9.44
C VAL A 177 8.04 6.00 8.43
N GLY A 178 8.64 4.82 8.64
CA GLY A 178 8.45 3.68 7.75
C GLY A 178 6.99 3.22 7.65
N ASN A 179 6.28 3.20 8.78
CA ASN A 179 4.84 2.96 8.81
C ASN A 179 4.09 4.03 8.00
N MET A 180 4.33 5.32 8.28
CA MET A 180 3.66 6.43 7.58
C MET A 180 3.93 6.43 6.06
N VAL A 181 5.17 6.21 5.64
CA VAL A 181 5.55 6.11 4.21
C VAL A 181 4.81 4.96 3.53
N THR A 182 4.59 3.86 4.25
CA THR A 182 3.78 2.74 3.76
C THR A 182 2.34 3.22 3.58
N GLU A 183 1.70 3.80 4.60
CA GLU A 183 0.30 4.29 4.50
C GLU A 183 0.09 5.29 3.34
N GLU A 184 1.02 6.22 3.14
CA GLU A 184 0.93 7.24 2.09
C GLU A 184 1.02 6.66 0.66
N ALA A 185 1.51 5.42 0.50
CA ALA A 185 1.53 4.73 -0.78
C ALA A 185 0.17 4.08 -1.15
N LEU A 186 -0.91 4.44 -0.45
CA LEU A 186 -2.29 4.01 -0.70
C LEU A 186 -2.74 4.00 -2.17
N PRO A 187 -2.37 4.93 -3.07
CA PRO A 187 -2.74 4.82 -4.49
C PRO A 187 -2.27 3.51 -5.13
N THR A 188 -1.10 3.01 -4.73
CA THR A 188 -0.61 1.69 -5.14
C THR A 188 -1.52 0.60 -4.58
N TYR A 189 -1.91 0.69 -3.31
CA TYR A 189 -2.65 -0.35 -2.64
C TYR A 189 -4.10 -0.44 -3.10
N GLN A 190 -4.75 0.69 -3.42
CA GLN A 190 -6.04 0.67 -4.12
C GLN A 190 -5.93 0.05 -5.53
N SER A 191 -4.80 0.27 -6.21
CA SER A 191 -4.57 -0.28 -7.55
C SER A 191 -4.40 -1.81 -7.53
N ILE A 192 -3.97 -2.41 -6.42
CA ILE A 192 -3.71 -3.87 -6.33
C ILE A 192 -5.00 -4.71 -6.33
N PRO A 193 -5.99 -4.52 -5.45
CA PRO A 193 -7.28 -5.20 -5.53
C PRO A 193 -8.01 -4.93 -6.85
N ASN A 194 -7.79 -3.76 -7.47
CA ASN A 194 -8.31 -3.47 -8.81
C ASN A 194 -7.62 -4.26 -9.94
N ARG A 195 -6.58 -5.03 -9.64
CA ARG A 195 -6.01 -6.03 -10.55
C ARG A 195 -6.57 -7.43 -10.34
N PHE A 196 -7.23 -7.68 -9.21
CA PHE A 196 -7.84 -8.98 -8.93
C PHE A 196 -9.02 -9.16 -9.88
N GLU A 197 -8.95 -10.19 -10.72
CA GLU A 197 -10.00 -10.46 -11.69
C GLU A 197 -11.31 -10.82 -10.98
N ALA A 198 -12.45 -10.57 -11.63
CA ALA A 198 -13.81 -10.66 -11.07
C ALA A 198 -14.17 -9.66 -9.92
N VAL A 199 -13.22 -9.15 -9.13
CA VAL A 199 -13.53 -8.27 -7.98
C VAL A 199 -13.18 -6.78 -8.18
N ARG A 200 -12.42 -6.45 -9.23
CA ARG A 200 -11.98 -5.08 -9.53
C ARG A 200 -13.11 -4.09 -9.81
N ASP A 201 -12.88 -2.83 -9.47
CA ASP A 201 -13.73 -1.71 -9.87
C ASP A 201 -13.45 -1.30 -11.33
N LEU A 202 -14.38 -1.61 -12.22
CA LEU A 202 -14.24 -1.34 -13.66
C LEU A 202 -14.53 0.12 -14.05
N THR A 203 -15.24 0.88 -13.22
CA THR A 203 -15.74 2.21 -13.61
C THR A 203 -15.30 3.32 -12.64
N GLY A 204 -14.58 2.97 -11.58
CA GLY A 204 -14.29 3.86 -10.44
C GLY A 204 -15.51 4.16 -9.57
N SER A 205 -16.66 3.55 -9.89
CA SER A 205 -17.94 3.74 -9.22
C SER A 205 -18.85 2.53 -9.37
N SER A 206 -18.28 1.35 -9.67
CA SER A 206 -19.06 0.13 -9.87
C SER A 206 -19.91 -0.15 -8.63
N GLY A 207 -21.15 -0.59 -8.85
CA GLY A 207 -22.11 -0.86 -7.79
C GLY A 207 -21.85 -2.16 -7.03
N THR A 208 -20.92 -3.00 -7.52
CA THR A 208 -20.67 -4.32 -6.94
C THR A 208 -20.18 -4.24 -5.50
N ALA A 209 -20.52 -5.25 -4.70
CA ALA A 209 -20.08 -5.32 -3.31
C ALA A 209 -18.55 -5.21 -3.18
N TRP A 210 -17.82 -5.89 -4.08
CA TRP A 210 -16.36 -5.86 -4.15
C TRP A 210 -15.80 -4.47 -4.43
N ALA A 211 -16.35 -3.76 -5.42
CA ALA A 211 -15.89 -2.41 -5.76
C ALA A 211 -16.22 -1.40 -4.66
N ARG A 212 -17.39 -1.54 -4.02
CA ARG A 212 -17.74 -0.73 -2.84
C ARG A 212 -16.81 -1.01 -1.66
N TRP A 213 -16.46 -2.27 -1.41
CA TRP A 213 -15.47 -2.63 -0.40
C TRP A 213 -14.13 -1.96 -0.70
N ILE A 214 -13.57 -2.12 -1.91
CA ILE A 214 -12.28 -1.53 -2.29
C ILE A 214 -12.27 -0.01 -2.05
N ARG A 215 -13.29 0.71 -2.52
CA ARG A 215 -13.38 2.17 -2.33
C ARG A 215 -13.58 2.55 -0.86
N GLY A 216 -14.41 1.81 -0.12
CA GLY A 216 -14.69 2.06 1.30
C GLY A 216 -13.47 1.81 2.17
N TRP A 217 -12.77 0.68 1.95
CA TRP A 217 -11.49 0.36 2.57
C TRP A 217 -10.47 1.46 2.28
N SER A 218 -10.29 1.87 1.01
CA SER A 218 -9.35 2.95 0.68
C SER A 218 -9.71 4.29 1.34
N ALA A 219 -11.00 4.61 1.50
CA ALA A 219 -11.41 5.81 2.23
C ALA A 219 -11.08 5.71 3.73
N GLU A 220 -11.16 4.52 4.32
CA GLU A 220 -10.72 4.28 5.69
C GLU A 220 -9.20 4.40 5.84
N GLU A 221 -8.42 3.77 4.95
CA GLU A 221 -6.95 3.79 4.92
C GLU A 221 -6.36 5.19 4.75
N ASN A 222 -6.97 6.03 3.92
CA ASN A 222 -6.45 7.38 3.65
C ASN A 222 -6.22 8.18 4.95
N ARG A 223 -7.08 7.96 5.96
CA ARG A 223 -6.98 8.65 7.25
C ARG A 223 -5.71 8.29 8.02
N HIS A 224 -5.15 7.11 7.80
CA HIS A 224 -3.95 6.62 8.50
C HIS A 224 -2.71 7.41 8.09
N GLY A 225 -2.45 7.51 6.78
CA GLY A 225 -1.39 8.36 6.25
C GLY A 225 -1.58 9.81 6.67
N ASP A 226 -2.80 10.33 6.52
CA ASP A 226 -3.15 11.71 6.87
C ASP A 226 -2.84 12.10 8.32
N VAL A 227 -3.14 11.22 9.29
CA VAL A 227 -2.93 11.51 10.71
C VAL A 227 -1.45 11.36 11.09
N LEU A 228 -0.77 10.34 10.56
CA LEU A 228 0.65 10.10 10.82
C LEU A 228 1.53 11.19 10.19
N ASN A 229 1.21 11.63 8.98
CA ASN A 229 1.90 12.71 8.28
C ASN A 229 1.83 14.01 9.10
N LYS A 230 0.63 14.44 9.46
CA LYS A 230 0.43 15.68 10.24
C LYS A 230 1.08 15.57 11.63
N TYR A 231 1.01 14.41 12.29
CA TYR A 231 1.70 14.19 13.55
C TYR A 231 3.22 14.34 13.40
N LEU A 232 3.83 13.67 12.40
CA LEU A 232 5.26 13.75 12.14
C LEU A 232 5.71 15.16 11.77
N PHE A 233 4.92 15.87 10.95
CA PHE A 233 5.13 17.28 10.62
C PHE A 233 5.13 18.17 11.87
N LEU A 234 4.12 18.04 12.73
CA LEU A 234 4.01 18.83 13.97
C LEU A 234 5.06 18.46 15.02
N SER A 235 5.58 17.23 15.00
CA SER A 235 6.60 16.78 15.95
C SER A 235 7.90 17.57 15.84
N GLY A 236 8.24 18.02 14.63
CA GLY A 236 9.53 18.67 14.31
C GLY A 236 10.74 17.74 14.42
N ARG A 237 10.53 16.42 14.53
CA ARG A 237 11.60 15.44 14.80
C ARG A 237 12.19 14.81 13.54
N VAL A 238 11.57 15.00 12.37
CA VAL A 238 11.94 14.35 11.10
C VAL A 238 12.16 15.37 9.98
N ASP A 239 12.97 15.00 8.99
CA ASP A 239 13.14 15.74 7.74
C ASP A 239 11.99 15.40 6.79
N MET A 240 10.88 16.12 6.91
CA MET A 240 9.68 15.87 6.09
C MET A 240 9.97 15.92 4.59
N ARG A 241 10.93 16.74 4.13
CA ARG A 241 11.31 16.78 2.72
C ARG A 241 11.88 15.46 2.24
N GLN A 242 12.69 14.80 3.07
CA GLN A 242 13.24 13.48 2.75
C GLN A 242 12.17 12.38 2.84
N VAL A 243 11.23 12.49 3.78
CA VAL A 243 10.09 11.58 3.89
C VAL A 243 9.17 11.68 2.66
N GLU A 244 8.77 12.89 2.27
CA GLU A 244 7.95 13.17 1.09
C GLU A 244 8.59 12.67 -0.20
N ARG A 245 9.92 12.82 -0.34
CA ARG A 245 10.66 12.24 -1.47
C ARG A 245 10.62 10.71 -1.47
N THR A 246 10.67 10.10 -0.29
CA THR A 246 10.57 8.64 -0.16
C THR A 246 9.18 8.16 -0.58
N ILE A 247 8.12 8.85 -0.14
CA ILE A 247 6.73 8.58 -0.55
C ILE A 247 6.60 8.68 -2.06
N HIS A 248 7.10 9.78 -2.65
CA HIS A 248 7.07 9.99 -4.10
C HIS A 248 7.72 8.82 -4.85
N ASN A 249 8.94 8.45 -4.44
CA ASN A 249 9.67 7.35 -5.07
C ASN A 249 8.96 6.01 -4.90
N LEU A 250 8.35 5.75 -3.73
CA LEU A 250 7.63 4.51 -3.47
C LEU A 250 6.38 4.40 -4.33
N ILE A 251 5.55 5.45 -4.40
CA ILE A 251 4.37 5.48 -5.28
C ILE A 251 4.78 5.31 -6.75
N GLN A 252 5.86 5.98 -7.17
CA GLN A 252 6.38 5.83 -8.53
C GLN A 252 6.88 4.40 -8.82
N SER A 253 7.47 3.74 -7.83
CA SER A 253 8.00 2.37 -7.95
C SER A 253 6.89 1.31 -7.89
N GLY A 254 5.77 1.64 -7.25
CA GLY A 254 4.70 0.68 -6.97
C GLY A 254 5.15 -0.39 -5.97
N MET A 255 4.60 -1.59 -6.11
CA MET A 255 4.93 -2.73 -5.26
C MET A 255 4.98 -4.05 -6.04
N VAL A 256 5.64 -5.04 -5.44
CA VAL A 256 5.70 -6.41 -5.96
C VAL A 256 4.74 -7.30 -5.17
N MET A 257 3.78 -7.89 -5.87
CA MET A 257 2.90 -8.92 -5.31
C MET A 257 2.83 -10.11 -6.25
N ASN A 258 3.11 -11.30 -5.73
CA ASN A 258 3.04 -12.54 -6.50
C ASN A 258 1.57 -12.84 -6.86
N ALA A 259 1.34 -13.34 -8.07
CA ALA A 259 0.02 -13.71 -8.57
C ALA A 259 -1.03 -12.57 -8.48
N ALA A 260 -0.64 -11.31 -8.75
CA ALA A 260 -1.45 -10.12 -8.49
C ALA A 260 -2.77 -9.97 -9.27
N ARG A 261 -3.09 -10.91 -10.16
CA ARG A 261 -4.40 -10.98 -10.84
C ARG A 261 -5.37 -11.96 -10.17
N SER A 262 -4.87 -12.90 -9.38
CA SER A 262 -5.67 -13.93 -8.74
C SER A 262 -6.26 -13.42 -7.43
N PRO A 263 -7.60 -13.40 -7.26
CA PRO A 263 -8.19 -12.95 -6.01
C PRO A 263 -7.93 -13.91 -4.84
N TYR A 264 -7.75 -15.21 -5.09
CA TYR A 264 -7.35 -16.19 -4.06
C TYR A 264 -6.04 -15.76 -3.38
N HIS A 265 -5.00 -15.55 -4.20
CA HIS A 265 -3.69 -15.12 -3.73
C HIS A 265 -3.72 -13.71 -3.16
N GLY A 266 -4.46 -12.81 -3.81
CA GLY A 266 -4.63 -11.43 -3.39
C GLY A 266 -5.26 -11.30 -2.01
N PHE A 267 -6.38 -11.98 -1.74
CA PHE A 267 -7.02 -11.90 -0.43
C PHE A 267 -6.21 -12.58 0.67
N ILE A 268 -5.45 -13.65 0.37
CA ILE A 268 -4.49 -14.22 1.33
C ILE A 268 -3.38 -13.22 1.66
N TYR A 269 -2.83 -12.55 0.65
CA TYR A 269 -1.82 -11.51 0.83
C TYR A 269 -2.35 -10.40 1.73
N VAL A 270 -3.52 -9.85 1.40
CA VAL A 270 -4.09 -8.72 2.15
C VAL A 270 -4.45 -9.13 3.57
N ALA A 271 -5.06 -10.30 3.80
CA ALA A 271 -5.33 -10.81 5.15
C ALA A 271 -4.06 -10.92 6.01
N PHE A 272 -2.93 -11.31 5.42
CA PHE A 272 -1.64 -11.35 6.11
C PHE A 272 -1.12 -9.93 6.43
N GLN A 273 -1.19 -9.01 5.46
CA GLN A 273 -0.69 -7.64 5.62
C GLN A 273 -1.46 -6.85 6.66
N GLU A 274 -2.79 -6.92 6.65
CA GLU A 274 -3.68 -6.25 7.61
C GLU A 274 -3.39 -6.68 9.06
N ARG A 275 -3.05 -7.96 9.25
CA ARG A 275 -2.61 -8.42 10.56
C ARG A 275 -1.22 -7.88 10.92
N ALA A 276 -0.30 -7.81 9.95
CA ALA A 276 1.04 -7.28 10.15
C ALA A 276 1.01 -5.78 10.53
N THR A 277 0.21 -4.97 9.85
CA THR A 277 -0.01 -3.55 10.15
C THR A 277 -0.70 -3.37 11.50
N SER A 278 -1.73 -4.17 11.83
CA SER A 278 -2.36 -4.15 13.15
C SER A 278 -1.35 -4.42 14.29
N ILE A 279 -0.44 -5.39 14.10
CA ILE A 279 0.63 -5.68 15.05
C ILE A 279 1.64 -4.52 15.12
N SER A 280 2.11 -4.01 13.97
CA SER A 280 3.10 -2.94 13.89
C SER A 280 2.60 -1.64 14.57
N HIS A 281 1.38 -1.21 14.24
CA HIS A 281 0.75 -0.05 14.85
C HIS A 281 0.43 -0.28 16.33
N GLY A 282 -0.05 -1.48 16.70
CA GLY A 282 -0.28 -1.84 18.09
C GLY A 282 0.99 -1.84 18.95
N ASN A 283 2.10 -2.34 18.41
CA ASN A 283 3.43 -2.27 19.05
C ASN A 283 3.88 -0.81 19.18
N THR A 284 3.78 -0.04 18.12
CA THR A 284 4.13 1.38 18.11
C THR A 284 3.32 2.16 19.15
N ALA A 285 2.02 1.88 19.28
CA ALA A 285 1.16 2.49 20.29
C ALA A 285 1.63 2.18 21.73
N ARG A 286 2.01 0.92 22.00
CA ARG A 286 2.56 0.52 23.31
C ARG A 286 3.85 1.24 23.62
N ARG A 287 4.79 1.28 22.66
CA ARG A 287 6.08 1.97 22.82
C ARG A 287 5.89 3.47 23.02
N ALA A 288 5.04 4.12 22.22
CA ALA A 288 4.73 5.53 22.37
C ALA A 288 4.24 5.85 23.79
N LYS A 289 3.36 5.02 24.35
CA LYS A 289 2.88 5.15 25.72
C LYS A 289 4.01 4.96 26.75
N GLU A 290 4.88 3.99 26.57
CA GLU A 290 6.06 3.75 27.43
C GLU A 290 7.00 4.97 27.48
N TYR A 291 7.16 5.67 26.34
CA TYR A 291 7.95 6.90 26.25
C TYR A 291 7.18 8.19 26.61
N GLY A 292 5.95 8.06 27.13
CA GLY A 292 5.15 9.19 27.60
C GLY A 292 4.34 9.91 26.51
N ASP A 293 4.35 9.43 25.27
CA ASP A 293 3.56 10.01 24.18
C ASP A 293 2.17 9.36 24.06
N VAL A 294 1.27 9.81 24.93
CA VAL A 294 -0.11 9.33 24.95
C VAL A 294 -0.92 9.76 23.72
N ALA A 295 -0.53 10.83 23.04
CA ALA A 295 -1.21 11.30 21.83
C ALA A 295 -0.90 10.35 20.67
N LEU A 296 0.39 10.06 20.44
CA LEU A 296 0.81 9.09 19.45
C LEU A 296 0.27 7.68 19.76
N ALA A 297 0.24 7.28 21.03
CA ALA A 297 -0.35 6.00 21.42
C ALA A 297 -1.83 5.88 21.01
N ARG A 298 -2.60 6.97 21.12
CA ARG A 298 -4.00 7.01 20.66
C ARG A 298 -4.10 6.95 19.14
N ILE A 299 -3.23 7.67 18.42
CA ILE A 299 -3.18 7.65 16.94
C ILE A 299 -2.92 6.23 16.45
N CYS A 300 -1.81 5.61 16.85
CA CYS A 300 -1.46 4.26 16.41
C CYS A 300 -2.48 3.22 16.87
N GLY A 301 -3.11 3.41 18.04
CA GLY A 301 -4.19 2.54 18.52
C GLY A 301 -5.47 2.63 17.69
N ALA A 302 -5.84 3.81 17.21
CA ALA A 302 -6.99 4.02 16.34
C ALA A 302 -6.79 3.37 14.97
N ILE A 303 -5.57 3.53 14.40
CA ILE A 303 -5.17 2.87 13.16
C ILE A 303 -5.23 1.35 13.34
N ALA A 304 -4.54 0.79 14.34
CA ALA A 304 -4.53 -0.66 14.59
C ALA A 304 -5.94 -1.28 14.78
N ALA A 305 -6.91 -0.50 15.27
CA ALA A 305 -8.29 -0.93 15.41
C ALA A 305 -9.06 -0.97 14.08
N ASP A 306 -8.68 -0.15 13.11
CA ASP A 306 -9.18 -0.23 11.74
C ASP A 306 -8.57 -1.43 11.01
N GLU A 307 -7.25 -1.60 11.07
CA GLU A 307 -6.53 -2.78 10.51
C GLU A 307 -7.16 -4.09 10.98
N LYS A 308 -7.53 -4.18 12.27
CA LYS A 308 -8.15 -5.39 12.82
C LYS A 308 -9.53 -5.69 12.24
N ARG A 309 -10.30 -4.66 11.86
CA ARG A 309 -11.59 -4.86 11.16
C ARG A 309 -11.36 -5.29 9.71
N HIS A 310 -10.36 -4.72 9.06
CA HIS A 310 -9.99 -5.12 7.70
C HIS A 310 -9.45 -6.54 7.67
N GLU A 311 -8.58 -6.92 8.61
CA GLU A 311 -8.13 -8.29 8.84
C GLU A 311 -9.35 -9.23 8.99
N LEU A 312 -10.34 -8.86 9.81
CA LEU A 312 -11.57 -9.65 9.96
C LEU A 312 -12.32 -9.83 8.63
N ALA A 313 -12.39 -8.78 7.81
CA ALA A 313 -13.05 -8.84 6.51
C ALA A 313 -12.32 -9.81 5.55
N TYR A 314 -11.01 -9.65 5.39
CA TYR A 314 -10.23 -10.49 4.48
C TYR A 314 -10.08 -11.93 4.97
N THR A 315 -9.94 -12.16 6.28
CA THR A 315 -9.94 -13.51 6.84
C THR A 315 -11.29 -14.21 6.66
N ARG A 316 -12.42 -13.49 6.71
CA ARG A 316 -13.74 -14.04 6.35
C ARG A 316 -13.82 -14.41 4.87
N ILE A 317 -13.33 -13.56 3.97
CA ILE A 317 -13.32 -13.85 2.54
C ILE A 317 -12.55 -15.14 2.27
N VAL A 318 -11.32 -15.24 2.78
CA VAL A 318 -10.49 -16.43 2.60
C VAL A 318 -11.09 -17.65 3.30
N GLY A 319 -11.66 -17.49 4.49
CA GLY A 319 -12.40 -18.57 5.17
C GLY A 319 -13.55 -19.10 4.32
N LYS A 320 -14.27 -18.21 3.63
CA LYS A 320 -15.33 -18.62 2.69
C LYS A 320 -14.78 -19.35 1.46
N LEU A 321 -13.59 -18.99 0.99
CA LEU A 321 -12.90 -19.76 -0.07
C LEU A 321 -12.51 -21.16 0.41
N PHE A 322 -12.07 -21.32 1.66
CA PHE A 322 -11.81 -22.66 2.23
C PHE A 322 -13.08 -23.51 2.36
N GLU A 323 -14.24 -22.90 2.60
CA GLU A 323 -15.53 -23.63 2.61
C GLU A 323 -15.97 -24.12 1.21
N ILE A 324 -15.68 -23.34 0.16
CA ILE A 324 -16.18 -23.61 -1.20
C ILE A 324 -15.18 -24.43 -2.03
N ASP A 325 -13.90 -24.13 -1.89
CA ASP A 325 -12.81 -24.69 -2.68
C ASP A 325 -11.58 -24.93 -1.78
N PRO A 326 -11.67 -25.90 -0.83
CA PRO A 326 -10.60 -26.15 0.13
C PRO A 326 -9.26 -26.51 -0.54
N ASP A 327 -9.29 -27.26 -1.65
CA ASP A 327 -8.08 -27.62 -2.42
C ASP A 327 -7.41 -26.39 -3.04
N GLY A 328 -8.17 -25.54 -3.74
CA GLY A 328 -7.63 -24.31 -4.32
C GLY A 328 -7.18 -23.32 -3.25
N ALA A 329 -7.94 -23.15 -2.17
CA ALA A 329 -7.57 -22.24 -1.08
C ALA A 329 -6.25 -22.65 -0.41
N VAL A 330 -6.06 -23.93 -0.07
CA VAL A 330 -4.83 -24.39 0.59
C VAL A 330 -3.62 -24.31 -0.34
N ARG A 331 -3.80 -24.58 -1.65
CA ARG A 331 -2.74 -24.47 -2.66
C ARG A 331 -2.33 -23.02 -2.87
N ALA A 332 -3.27 -22.08 -2.96
CA ALA A 332 -2.98 -20.66 -3.05
C ALA A 332 -2.23 -20.15 -1.81
N LEU A 333 -2.62 -20.61 -0.61
CA LEU A 333 -1.90 -20.29 0.63
C LEU A 333 -0.46 -20.81 0.60
N ALA A 334 -0.26 -22.08 0.22
CA ALA A 334 1.08 -22.64 0.08
C ALA A 334 1.93 -21.90 -0.96
N TYR A 335 1.34 -21.51 -2.10
CA TYR A 335 2.02 -20.72 -3.12
C TYR A 335 2.54 -19.39 -2.55
N MET A 336 1.68 -18.64 -1.85
CA MET A 336 2.06 -17.38 -1.21
C MET A 336 3.17 -17.58 -0.17
N MET A 337 3.07 -18.64 0.63
CA MET A 337 4.06 -18.94 1.67
C MET A 337 5.42 -19.38 1.12
N ARG A 338 5.46 -20.16 0.03
CA ARG A 338 6.72 -20.55 -0.64
C ARG A 338 7.49 -19.33 -1.15
N ARG A 339 6.77 -18.31 -1.63
CA ARG A 339 7.36 -17.08 -2.18
C ARG A 339 7.58 -15.99 -1.13
N ARG A 340 7.13 -16.24 0.11
CA ARG A 340 7.08 -15.29 1.22
C ARG A 340 6.14 -14.12 0.93
N ILE A 341 5.52 -13.60 1.99
CA ILE A 341 4.74 -12.39 1.89
C ILE A 341 5.69 -11.19 1.82
N VAL A 342 5.80 -10.59 0.64
CA VAL A 342 6.64 -9.41 0.39
C VAL A 342 5.95 -8.18 0.98
N MET A 343 6.69 -7.38 1.77
CA MET A 343 6.15 -6.14 2.33
C MET A 343 5.83 -5.14 1.20
N PRO A 344 4.70 -4.43 1.27
CA PRO A 344 4.25 -3.55 0.19
C PRO A 344 5.24 -2.41 -0.09
N ALA A 345 5.91 -1.91 0.95
CA ALA A 345 6.92 -0.87 0.84
C ALA A 345 8.35 -1.39 0.60
N SER A 346 8.54 -2.64 0.13
CA SER A 346 9.88 -3.23 -0.05
C SER A 346 10.76 -2.49 -1.07
N LEU A 347 10.15 -1.67 -1.92
CA LEU A 347 10.84 -0.84 -2.93
C LEU A 347 11.10 0.59 -2.45
N MET A 348 10.94 0.88 -1.15
CA MET A 348 11.19 2.22 -0.61
C MET A 348 12.65 2.65 -0.86
N THR A 349 12.82 3.90 -1.28
CA THR A 349 14.13 4.55 -1.42
C THR A 349 13.99 6.05 -1.21
N ASP A 350 14.95 6.65 -0.51
CA ASP A 350 15.06 8.09 -0.30
C ASP A 350 15.91 8.78 -1.40
N GLY A 351 16.36 8.00 -2.40
CA GLY A 351 17.25 8.42 -3.48
C GLY A 351 18.73 8.49 -3.09
N ARG A 352 19.11 8.04 -1.89
CA ARG A 352 20.50 8.00 -1.39
C ARG A 352 20.89 6.59 -0.94
N ASP A 353 20.01 5.94 -0.18
CA ASP A 353 20.18 4.58 0.31
C ASP A 353 19.46 3.60 -0.62
N GLY A 354 20.25 2.72 -1.26
CA GLY A 354 19.74 1.66 -2.14
C GLY A 354 19.14 0.47 -1.37
N ASP A 355 19.45 0.35 -0.08
CA ASP A 355 19.02 -0.75 0.79
C ASP A 355 18.12 -0.24 1.94
N LEU A 356 17.47 0.91 1.75
CA LEU A 356 16.69 1.61 2.78
C LEU A 356 15.66 0.71 3.47
N PHE A 357 14.94 -0.12 2.70
CA PHE A 357 13.99 -1.08 3.26
C PHE A 357 14.66 -2.07 4.22
N ALA A 358 15.84 -2.59 3.86
CA ALA A 358 16.54 -3.57 4.68
C ALA A 358 17.04 -2.94 5.99
N HIS A 359 17.56 -1.70 5.93
CA HIS A 359 17.95 -0.96 7.12
C HIS A 359 16.74 -0.64 8.01
N TYR A 360 15.64 -0.13 7.44
CA TYR A 360 14.38 0.10 8.17
C TYR A 360 13.86 -1.19 8.83
N ALA A 361 13.81 -2.30 8.10
CA ALA A 361 13.33 -3.58 8.62
C ALA A 361 14.20 -4.10 9.77
N ALA A 362 15.52 -3.89 9.72
CA ALA A 362 16.42 -4.23 10.82
C ALA A 362 16.14 -3.39 12.08
N VAL A 363 15.89 -2.09 11.91
CA VAL A 363 15.48 -1.20 13.02
C VAL A 363 14.15 -1.64 13.61
N ALA A 364 13.15 -1.93 12.78
CA ALA A 364 11.83 -2.40 13.23
C ALA A 364 11.90 -3.72 14.00
N GLN A 365 12.73 -4.66 13.54
CA GLN A 365 13.02 -5.91 14.22
C GLN A 365 13.68 -5.68 15.59
N GLN A 366 14.64 -4.76 15.68
CA GLN A 366 15.37 -4.48 16.92
C GLN A 366 14.52 -3.70 17.93
N ALA A 367 13.72 -2.74 17.46
CA ALA A 367 12.81 -1.97 18.31
C ALA A 367 11.59 -2.80 18.78
N GLY A 368 11.42 -4.02 18.24
CA GLY A 368 10.28 -4.87 18.53
C GLY A 368 8.96 -4.29 18.02
N ILE A 369 9.02 -3.54 16.91
CA ILE A 369 7.84 -2.99 16.22
C ILE A 369 7.22 -4.05 15.30
N TYR A 370 8.06 -4.72 14.51
CA TYR A 370 7.65 -5.88 13.73
C TYR A 370 8.83 -6.82 13.53
N THR A 371 8.66 -8.08 13.92
CA THR A 371 9.73 -9.07 13.99
C THR A 371 9.44 -10.30 13.14
N ALA A 372 10.46 -11.13 12.92
CA ALA A 372 10.28 -12.46 12.36
C ALA A 372 9.27 -13.31 13.16
N SER A 373 9.29 -13.18 14.50
CA SER A 373 8.35 -13.89 15.36
C SER A 373 6.91 -13.44 15.14
N ASP A 374 6.69 -12.15 14.85
CA ASP A 374 5.38 -11.64 14.48
C ASP A 374 4.92 -12.25 13.16
N TYR A 375 5.78 -12.29 12.13
CA TYR A 375 5.49 -12.99 10.86
C TYR A 375 5.07 -14.43 11.09
N ARG A 376 5.81 -15.18 11.93
CA ARG A 376 5.47 -16.55 12.29
C ARG A 376 4.10 -16.61 12.99
N SER A 377 3.85 -15.73 13.95
CA SER A 377 2.60 -15.71 14.73
C SER A 377 1.38 -15.39 13.86
N ILE A 378 1.54 -14.56 12.82
CA ILE A 378 0.51 -14.29 11.82
C ILE A 378 0.17 -15.58 11.08
N LEU A 379 1.19 -16.31 10.62
CA LEU A 379 0.97 -17.58 9.92
C LEU A 379 0.28 -18.61 10.82
N GLU A 380 0.73 -18.78 12.06
CA GLU A 380 0.09 -19.67 13.05
C GLU A 380 -1.37 -19.28 13.28
N HIS A 381 -1.65 -17.98 13.39
CA HIS A 381 -3.01 -17.46 13.53
C HIS A 381 -3.88 -17.80 12.32
N LEU A 382 -3.40 -17.53 11.10
CA LEU A 382 -4.17 -17.74 9.87
C LEU A 382 -4.42 -19.23 9.59
N ILE A 383 -3.44 -20.10 9.85
CA ILE A 383 -3.59 -21.56 9.78
C ILE A 383 -4.74 -22.02 10.67
N LYS A 384 -4.75 -21.55 11.92
CA LYS A 384 -5.81 -21.88 12.88
C LYS A 384 -7.15 -21.27 12.47
N GLN A 385 -7.15 -20.00 12.04
CA GLN A 385 -8.36 -19.26 11.69
C GLN A 385 -9.11 -19.90 10.51
N TRP A 386 -8.39 -20.51 9.57
CA TRP A 386 -8.96 -21.19 8.40
C TRP A 386 -9.08 -22.71 8.57
N GLY A 387 -8.75 -23.26 9.74
CA GLY A 387 -8.85 -24.69 10.01
C GLY A 387 -8.01 -25.55 9.06
N VAL A 388 -6.82 -25.07 8.68
CA VAL A 388 -6.00 -25.71 7.63
C VAL A 388 -5.54 -27.10 8.05
N GLU A 389 -5.26 -27.32 9.34
CA GLU A 389 -4.85 -28.62 9.87
C GLU A 389 -6.00 -29.64 9.82
N GLU A 390 -7.23 -29.18 9.99
CA GLU A 390 -8.45 -29.98 10.06
C GLU A 390 -9.04 -30.33 8.69
N LEU A 391 -8.50 -29.80 7.59
CA LEU A 391 -8.98 -30.10 6.23
C LEU A 391 -8.93 -31.61 5.95
N ALA A 392 -10.09 -32.16 5.58
CA ALA A 392 -10.25 -33.58 5.34
C ALA A 392 -9.44 -34.01 4.10
N ALA A 393 -8.62 -35.05 4.25
CA ALA A 393 -7.74 -35.52 3.17
C ALA A 393 -8.50 -35.98 1.91
N ALA A 394 -9.78 -36.38 2.06
CA ALA A 394 -10.64 -36.78 0.95
C ALA A 394 -11.13 -35.60 0.08
N GLU A 395 -11.10 -34.37 0.61
CA GLU A 395 -11.50 -33.14 -0.09
C GLU A 395 -10.32 -32.47 -0.82
N LEU A 396 -9.11 -33.00 -0.63
CA LEU A 396 -7.88 -32.47 -1.18
C LEU A 396 -7.29 -33.40 -2.23
N SER A 397 -6.83 -32.83 -3.33
CA SER A 397 -5.94 -33.47 -4.29
C SER A 397 -4.59 -33.81 -3.65
N ASP A 398 -3.76 -34.58 -4.36
CA ASP A 398 -2.40 -34.87 -3.94
C ASP A 398 -1.56 -33.59 -3.72
N ASP A 399 -1.73 -32.60 -4.60
CA ASP A 399 -1.11 -31.28 -4.46
C ASP A 399 -1.69 -30.50 -3.27
N GLY A 400 -3.00 -30.56 -3.05
CA GLY A 400 -3.66 -29.97 -1.89
C GLY A 400 -3.14 -30.52 -0.57
N ARG A 401 -2.96 -31.84 -0.48
CA ARG A 401 -2.38 -32.48 0.72
C ARG A 401 -0.92 -32.05 0.95
N ARG A 402 -0.09 -32.01 -0.10
CA ARG A 402 1.29 -31.48 -0.01
C ARG A 402 1.31 -30.02 0.42
N ALA A 403 0.40 -29.19 -0.11
CA ALA A 403 0.27 -27.79 0.24
C ALA A 403 -0.11 -27.61 1.71
N ARG A 404 -1.10 -28.36 2.20
CA ARG A 404 -1.52 -28.38 3.60
C ARG A 404 -0.35 -28.75 4.52
N ASP A 405 0.31 -29.87 4.25
CA ASP A 405 1.40 -30.38 5.09
C ASP A 405 2.58 -29.39 5.11
N TYR A 406 2.90 -28.76 3.97
CA TYR A 406 3.91 -27.70 3.89
C TYR A 406 3.55 -26.49 4.76
N VAL A 407 2.32 -25.97 4.62
CA VAL A 407 1.87 -24.79 5.36
C VAL A 407 1.86 -25.05 6.86
N CYS A 408 1.34 -26.19 7.31
CA CYS A 408 1.26 -26.53 8.73
C CYS A 408 2.65 -26.76 9.36
N ALA A 409 3.63 -27.25 8.60
CA ALA A 409 5.00 -27.41 9.07
C ALA A 409 5.82 -26.10 9.08
N LEU A 410 5.37 -25.07 8.34
CA LEU A 410 6.16 -23.87 8.08
C LEU A 410 6.41 -23.01 9.34
N PRO A 411 5.45 -22.77 10.26
CA PRO A 411 5.73 -22.02 11.49
C PRO A 411 6.90 -22.58 12.30
N GLN A 412 6.93 -23.91 12.46
CA GLN A 412 8.00 -24.58 13.20
C GLN A 412 9.34 -24.50 12.47
N LYS A 413 9.32 -24.51 11.12
CA LYS A 413 10.52 -24.27 10.31
C LYS A 413 11.05 -22.84 10.47
N ILE A 414 10.16 -21.84 10.47
CA ILE A 414 10.51 -20.42 10.68
C ILE A 414 11.12 -20.24 12.07
N ARG A 415 10.48 -20.78 13.11
CA ARG A 415 10.99 -20.74 14.50
C ARG A 415 12.43 -21.26 14.60
N ARG A 416 12.71 -22.44 14.02
CA ARG A 416 14.07 -23.02 14.04
C ARG A 416 15.10 -22.15 13.29
N LEU A 417 14.68 -21.42 12.26
CA LEU A 417 15.55 -20.48 11.54
C LEU A 417 15.81 -19.23 12.38
N GLU A 418 14.80 -18.73 13.09
CA GLU A 418 14.92 -17.61 14.04
C GLU A 418 15.89 -17.93 15.18
N GLU A 419 15.73 -19.09 15.82
CA GLU A 419 16.58 -19.58 16.91
C GLU A 419 18.05 -19.66 16.45
N LYS A 420 18.30 -20.26 15.28
CA LYS A 420 19.64 -20.34 14.67
C LYS A 420 20.22 -18.97 14.30
N ALA A 421 19.39 -18.03 13.87
CA ALA A 421 19.83 -16.67 13.55
C ALA A 421 20.27 -15.93 14.82
N HIS A 422 19.49 -16.04 15.90
CA HIS A 422 19.85 -15.48 17.21
C HIS A 422 21.14 -16.10 17.78
N GLU A 423 21.29 -17.42 17.72
CA GLU A 423 22.51 -18.10 18.16
C GLU A 423 23.76 -17.60 17.42
N ARG A 424 23.65 -17.39 16.10
CA ARG A 424 24.75 -16.88 15.27
C ARG A 424 25.09 -15.41 15.58
N SER A 425 24.08 -14.59 15.86
CA SER A 425 24.26 -13.20 16.28
C SER A 425 24.87 -13.10 17.67
N GLY A 426 24.52 -14.00 18.60
CA GLY A 426 25.13 -14.04 19.95
C GLY A 426 26.56 -14.59 19.98
N GLN A 427 26.95 -15.45 19.03
CA GLN A 427 28.31 -16.03 18.96
C GLN A 427 29.33 -15.17 18.21
N LYS A 428 28.87 -14.26 17.34
CA LYS A 428 29.74 -13.28 16.67
C LYS A 428 29.41 -11.91 17.22
N ALA A 429 30.35 -11.27 17.92
CA ALA A 429 30.32 -9.83 18.14
C ALA A 429 30.37 -9.15 16.76
N GLN A 430 29.22 -9.04 16.10
CA GLN A 430 29.11 -8.26 14.89
C GLN A 430 29.31 -6.80 15.31
N PRO A 431 30.21 -6.05 14.65
CA PRO A 431 30.35 -4.64 14.94
C PRO A 431 28.98 -3.99 14.78
N ALA A 432 28.61 -3.13 15.72
CA ALA A 432 27.33 -2.45 15.66
C ALA A 432 27.23 -1.68 14.35
N THR A 433 26.48 -2.21 13.38
CA THR A 433 26.26 -1.53 12.12
C THR A 433 25.20 -0.48 12.37
N SER A 434 25.67 0.75 12.52
CA SER A 434 24.80 1.93 12.52
C SER A 434 24.58 2.38 11.09
N ALA A 435 23.32 2.58 10.69
CA ALA A 435 22.98 3.20 9.41
C ALA A 435 22.45 4.62 9.64
N PRO A 436 22.91 5.63 8.90
CA PRO A 436 22.29 6.95 8.90
C PRO A 436 20.95 6.89 8.15
N PHE A 437 19.94 7.60 8.67
CA PHE A 437 18.64 7.71 8.01
C PHE A 437 18.35 9.16 7.63
N SER A 438 18.13 9.43 6.35
CA SER A 438 17.82 10.80 5.88
C SER A 438 16.52 11.34 6.46
N TRP A 439 15.58 10.45 6.82
CA TRP A 439 14.32 10.80 7.50
C TRP A 439 14.50 11.51 8.84
N ILE A 440 15.64 11.33 9.51
CA ILE A 440 15.93 11.94 10.81
C ILE A 440 17.21 12.79 10.75
N PHE A 441 17.39 13.52 9.65
CA PHE A 441 18.54 14.43 9.43
C PHE A 441 19.89 13.70 9.40
N ASP A 442 19.93 12.54 8.73
CA ASP A 442 21.12 11.70 8.56
C ASP A 442 21.72 11.19 9.88
N LYS A 443 20.93 11.19 10.96
CA LYS A 443 21.35 10.64 12.26
C LYS A 443 21.56 9.12 12.19
N PRO A 444 22.63 8.61 12.81
CA PRO A 444 22.89 7.18 12.93
C PRO A 444 21.89 6.48 13.87
N VAL A 445 21.34 5.35 13.43
CA VAL A 445 20.56 4.42 14.26
C VAL A 445 21.24 3.06 14.25
N ASN A 446 21.36 2.44 15.43
CA ASN A 446 21.96 1.11 15.58
C ASN A 446 21.00 0.05 15.01
N ASN A 447 21.52 -0.82 14.14
CA ASN A 447 20.75 -1.88 13.47
C ASN A 447 21.20 -3.31 13.88
N THR A 448 21.85 -3.47 15.03
CA THR A 448 22.40 -4.77 15.49
C THR A 448 21.61 -5.31 16.66
N MET A 449 21.17 -6.57 16.55
CA MET A 449 20.57 -7.31 17.67
C MET A 449 21.57 -7.36 18.83
N GLY A 450 21.22 -6.70 19.94
CA GLY A 450 21.96 -6.78 21.20
C GLY A 450 21.75 -8.09 21.93
#